data_AF-A0A0N1G015-F1
#
_entry.id   AF-A0A0N1G015-F1
#
_cell.length_a   1.000
_cell.length_b   1.000
_cell.length_c   1.000
_cell.angle_alpha   90.00
_cell.angle_beta   90.00
_cell.angle_gamma   90.00
#
_symmetry.space_group_name_H-M   'P 1'
#
loop_
_entity.id
_entity.type
_entity.pdbx_description
1 polymer ?
#
loop_
_entity_poly.entity_id
_entity_poly.type
_entity_poly.pdbx_seq_one_letter_code
_entity_poly.pdbx_strand_id
1 'polypeptide(L)'
;MKAGIALTLVIVGAAAVVGSAAEDTYPSRNSGRSSYGKSGEPGQPPQDQGPSATAPAQDGTAYTPRRTDENARIGTVFEKDDHGAHFCTASVVQSPGRNMLITAAHCAFDADAGKPVDDLVFAPDYRNGNEPTGLWKVNKVVVDDRWATSQDEDL
;
A
#
# COMPACT_ATOMS: atom_id res chain seq x y z
N MET A 1 29.73 -60.47 23.96
CA MET A 1 30.78 -59.71 23.26
C MET A 1 30.27 -58.29 23.06
N LYS A 2 30.92 -57.30 23.66
CA LYS A 2 30.57 -55.88 23.57
C LYS A 2 31.05 -55.33 22.23
N ALA A 3 30.19 -54.62 21.51
CA ALA A 3 30.59 -53.74 20.40
C ALA A 3 29.77 -52.45 20.52
N GLY A 4 30.39 -51.43 21.12
CA GLY A 4 29.92 -50.06 21.04
C GLY A 4 30.57 -49.39 19.83
N ILE A 5 29.84 -48.53 19.12
CA ILE A 5 30.40 -47.65 18.11
C ILE A 5 29.88 -46.23 18.35
N ALA A 6 30.84 -45.31 18.20
CA ALA A 6 30.93 -43.97 18.72
C ALA A 6 29.85 -42.99 18.22
N LEU A 7 29.37 -42.17 19.15
CA LEU A 7 28.62 -40.94 18.90
C LEU A 7 29.60 -39.87 18.40
N THR A 8 29.54 -39.52 17.12
CA THR A 8 30.29 -38.39 16.58
C THR A 8 29.48 -37.10 16.77
N LEU A 9 29.87 -36.28 17.75
CA LEU A 9 29.31 -34.96 17.98
C LEU A 9 30.03 -33.96 17.05
N VAL A 10 29.30 -33.37 16.09
CA VAL A 10 29.83 -32.28 15.26
C VAL A 10 29.52 -30.96 15.94
N ILE A 11 30.54 -30.32 16.51
CA ILE A 11 30.44 -28.96 17.06
C ILE A 11 30.65 -27.99 15.89
N VAL A 12 29.58 -27.31 15.47
CA VAL A 12 29.68 -26.16 14.55
C VAL A 12 30.03 -24.94 15.40
N GLY A 13 31.29 -24.51 15.34
CA GLY A 13 31.73 -23.29 16.00
C GLY A 13 31.16 -22.06 15.31
N ALA A 14 30.46 -21.21 16.05
CA ALA A 14 30.10 -19.87 15.60
C ALA A 14 31.30 -18.93 15.78
N ALA A 15 31.96 -18.57 14.69
CA ALA A 15 32.88 -17.43 14.70
C ALA A 15 32.04 -16.15 14.59
N ALA A 16 31.98 -15.38 15.68
CA ALA A 16 31.46 -14.02 15.64
C ALA A 16 32.50 -13.12 14.97
N VAL A 17 32.18 -12.63 13.77
CA VAL A 17 32.92 -11.51 13.17
C VAL A 17 32.40 -10.23 13.81
N VAL A 18 33.22 -9.61 14.63
CA VAL A 18 32.99 -8.25 15.14
C VAL A 18 33.40 -7.29 14.03
N GLY A 19 32.41 -6.71 13.34
CA GLY A 19 32.62 -5.60 12.42
C GLY A 19 32.42 -4.28 13.17
N SER A 20 33.44 -3.42 13.20
CA SER A 20 33.28 -2.03 13.60
C SER A 20 32.75 -1.23 12.42
N ALA A 21 31.59 -0.59 12.58
CA ALA A 21 31.08 0.37 11.60
C ALA A 21 31.87 1.68 11.74
N ALA A 22 32.61 2.05 10.70
CA ALA A 22 33.07 3.43 10.51
C ALA A 22 31.90 4.21 9.89
N GLU A 23 31.50 5.28 10.56
CA GLU A 23 30.44 6.19 10.09
C GLU A 23 31.00 7.07 8.97
N ASP A 24 30.68 6.75 7.72
CA ASP A 24 30.89 7.69 6.61
C ASP A 24 29.93 8.89 6.79
N THR A 25 30.51 10.00 7.23
CA THR A 25 29.83 11.30 7.30
C THR A 25 29.63 11.83 5.89
N TYR A 26 28.45 11.61 5.32
CA TYR A 26 28.02 12.32 4.11
C TYR A 26 27.50 13.72 4.50
N PRO A 27 28.05 14.81 3.94
CA PRO A 27 27.55 16.14 4.25
C PRO A 27 26.12 16.30 3.73
N SER A 28 25.21 16.61 4.65
CA SER A 28 23.82 16.95 4.37
C SER A 28 23.76 18.18 3.45
N ARG A 29 23.36 17.98 2.19
CA ARG A 29 22.92 19.07 1.32
C ARG A 29 21.59 19.59 1.86
N ASN A 30 21.66 20.77 2.47
CA ASN A 30 20.52 21.58 2.83
C ASN A 30 19.70 21.90 1.57
N SER A 31 18.68 21.09 1.32
CA SER A 31 17.58 21.42 0.42
C SER A 31 16.37 21.51 1.32
N GLY A 32 15.78 22.70 1.42
CA GLY A 32 14.57 22.94 2.19
C GLY A 32 13.48 21.98 1.72
N ARG A 33 13.29 20.89 2.46
CA ARG A 33 12.24 19.93 2.23
C ARG A 33 11.11 20.26 3.18
N SER A 34 10.01 20.65 2.57
CA SER A 34 8.69 20.72 3.16
C SER A 34 8.47 19.54 4.10
N SER A 35 8.13 19.86 5.35
CA SER A 35 7.79 18.89 6.40
C SER A 35 6.49 18.18 6.05
N TYR A 36 6.55 17.14 5.21
CA TYR A 36 5.48 16.16 5.07
C TYR A 36 6.05 14.79 5.42
N GLY A 37 5.54 14.20 6.50
CA GLY A 37 5.81 12.82 6.91
C GLY A 37 7.14 12.59 7.63
N LYS A 38 7.25 13.04 8.88
CA LYS A 38 8.17 12.42 9.85
C LYS A 38 7.49 11.12 10.34
N SER A 39 8.18 9.99 10.32
CA SER A 39 7.71 8.78 10.99
C SER A 39 7.55 9.07 12.49
N GLY A 40 6.39 8.74 13.05
CA GLY A 40 6.08 8.98 14.47
C GLY A 40 7.08 8.29 15.41
N GLU A 41 7.27 8.86 16.60
CA GLU A 41 8.07 8.24 17.66
C GLU A 41 7.26 7.11 18.35
N PRO A 42 7.92 6.01 18.80
CA PRO A 42 7.24 4.92 19.48
C PRO A 42 6.52 5.41 20.75
N GLY A 43 5.21 5.15 20.84
CA GLY A 43 4.39 5.50 22.01
C GLY A 43 3.42 6.67 21.80
N GLN A 44 3.44 7.33 20.63
CA GLN A 44 2.38 8.26 20.24
C GLN A 44 1.26 7.53 19.47
N PRO A 45 -0.02 7.83 19.76
CA PRO A 45 -1.13 7.39 18.91
C PRO A 45 -0.85 7.80 17.46
N PRO A 46 -1.24 7.00 16.45
CA PRO A 46 -1.13 7.40 15.06
C PRO A 46 -1.73 8.79 14.90
N GLN A 47 -0.89 9.75 14.50
CA GLN A 47 -1.40 11.02 14.04
C GLN A 47 -1.94 10.75 12.66
N ASP A 48 -3.27 10.65 12.53
CA ASP A 48 -3.91 10.66 11.23
C ASP A 48 -3.30 11.80 10.42
N GLN A 49 -2.77 11.45 9.24
CA GLN A 49 -2.49 12.41 8.20
C GLN A 49 -3.85 12.88 7.70
N GLY A 50 -4.56 13.67 8.51
CA GLY A 50 -5.67 14.44 8.03
C GLY A 50 -5.13 15.19 6.82
N PRO A 51 -5.77 15.12 5.64
CA PRO A 51 -5.55 16.16 4.65
C PRO A 51 -5.70 17.48 5.39
N SER A 52 -5.04 18.54 4.93
CA SER A 52 -5.35 19.88 5.41
C SER A 52 -6.82 20.16 5.04
N ALA A 53 -7.74 19.70 5.88
CA ALA A 53 -9.18 19.78 5.80
C ALA A 53 -9.64 21.12 6.38
N THR A 54 -8.79 22.13 6.25
CA THR A 54 -9.04 23.50 6.71
C THR A 54 -9.65 24.35 5.60
N ALA A 55 -9.80 23.82 4.38
CA ALA A 55 -10.64 24.45 3.37
C ALA A 55 -12.12 24.16 3.71
N PRO A 56 -12.95 25.19 3.97
CA PRO A 56 -14.38 24.99 4.12
C PRO A 56 -14.91 24.32 2.85
N ALA A 57 -15.56 23.15 2.98
CA ALA A 57 -16.32 22.58 1.89
C ALA A 57 -17.51 23.52 1.62
N GLN A 58 -17.37 24.38 0.62
CA GLN A 58 -18.50 25.19 0.17
C GLN A 58 -19.38 24.32 -0.74
N ASP A 59 -20.65 24.17 -0.33
CA ASP A 59 -21.75 23.66 -1.13
C ASP A 59 -21.53 22.30 -1.79
N GLY A 60 -21.06 21.28 -1.05
CA GLY A 60 -21.01 19.89 -1.53
C GLY A 60 -20.23 19.66 -2.83
N THR A 61 -19.47 20.66 -3.29
CA THR A 61 -18.66 20.57 -4.50
C THR A 61 -17.25 20.18 -4.12
N ALA A 62 -16.83 19.00 -4.57
CA ALA A 62 -15.46 18.57 -4.41
C ALA A 62 -14.55 19.40 -5.33
N TYR A 63 -13.42 19.87 -4.80
CA TYR A 63 -12.37 20.47 -5.62
C TYR A 63 -11.83 19.44 -6.60
N THR A 64 -11.78 19.79 -7.89
CA THR A 64 -11.09 18.96 -8.88
C THR A 64 -9.60 19.32 -8.91
N PRO A 65 -8.69 18.43 -8.48
CA PRO A 65 -7.28 18.74 -8.45
C PRO A 65 -6.69 18.83 -9.87
N ARG A 66 -5.75 19.75 -10.06
CA ARG A 66 -4.90 19.77 -11.25
C ARG A 66 -4.09 18.47 -11.34
N ARG A 67 -3.88 17.96 -12.55
CA ARG A 67 -3.03 16.80 -12.79
C ARG A 67 -1.58 17.11 -12.40
N THR A 68 -0.95 16.22 -11.64
CA THR A 68 0.47 16.20 -11.33
C THR A 68 1.00 14.78 -11.49
N ASP A 69 2.31 14.61 -11.64
CA ASP A 69 2.91 13.27 -11.67
C ASP A 69 2.66 12.52 -10.34
N GLU A 70 2.54 13.27 -9.26
CA GLU A 70 2.23 12.72 -7.95
C GLU A 70 0.81 12.12 -7.90
N ASN A 71 -0.21 12.83 -8.38
CA ASN A 71 -1.60 12.37 -8.32
C ASN A 71 -2.04 11.50 -9.53
N ALA A 72 -1.20 11.37 -10.55
CA ALA A 72 -1.39 10.43 -11.66
C ALA A 72 -1.38 8.96 -11.20
N ARG A 73 -0.86 8.67 -10.00
CA ARG A 73 -0.93 7.34 -9.37
C ARG A 73 -2.34 6.95 -8.88
N ILE A 74 -3.24 7.93 -8.77
CA ILE A 74 -4.62 7.75 -8.30
C ILE A 74 -5.51 7.54 -9.52
N GLY A 75 -6.40 6.55 -9.44
CA GLY A 75 -7.28 6.17 -10.54
C GLY A 75 -8.62 5.65 -10.08
N THR A 76 -9.48 5.39 -11.05
CA THR A 76 -10.79 4.78 -10.85
C THR A 76 -10.70 3.26 -10.89
N VAL A 77 -11.60 2.61 -10.18
CA VAL A 77 -11.79 1.16 -10.19
C VAL A 77 -13.15 0.86 -10.80
N PHE A 78 -13.17 -0.14 -11.68
CA PHE A 78 -14.34 -0.64 -12.38
C PHE A 78 -14.46 -2.16 -12.24
N GLU A 79 -15.66 -2.67 -12.48
CA GLU A 79 -15.88 -4.10 -12.71
C GLU A 79 -15.85 -4.36 -14.23
N LYS A 80 -15.11 -5.39 -14.66
CA LYS A 80 -14.97 -5.88 -16.03
C LYS A 80 -14.27 -4.95 -17.01
N ASP A 81 -14.77 -3.74 -17.22
CA ASP A 81 -14.24 -2.72 -18.16
C ASP A 81 -14.62 -1.29 -17.73
N ASP A 82 -14.23 -0.29 -18.53
CA ASP A 82 -14.49 1.15 -18.30
C ASP A 82 -15.87 1.62 -18.76
N HIS A 83 -16.69 0.73 -19.33
CA HIS A 83 -18.03 1.08 -19.81
C HIS A 83 -19.08 1.10 -18.68
N GLY A 84 -18.72 0.62 -17.48
CA GLY A 84 -19.52 0.70 -16.28
C GLY A 84 -19.35 2.02 -15.50
N ALA A 85 -20.22 2.26 -14.52
CA ALA A 85 -19.95 3.31 -13.54
C ALA A 85 -18.71 2.92 -12.74
N HIS A 86 -17.72 3.82 -12.64
CA HIS A 86 -16.70 3.66 -11.61
C HIS A 86 -17.38 3.73 -10.25
N PHE A 87 -17.04 2.79 -9.36
CA PHE A 87 -17.68 2.68 -8.06
C PHE A 87 -16.71 3.00 -6.92
N CYS A 88 -15.40 2.88 -7.18
CA CYS A 88 -14.34 3.15 -6.21
C CYS A 88 -13.12 3.82 -6.85
N THR A 89 -12.18 4.21 -5.99
CA THR A 89 -10.85 4.68 -6.38
C THR A 89 -9.76 3.80 -5.77
N ALA A 90 -8.59 3.78 -6.39
CA ALA A 90 -7.40 3.16 -5.84
C ALA A 90 -6.16 4.02 -6.10
N SER A 91 -5.08 3.72 -5.38
CA SER A 91 -3.78 4.35 -5.59
C SER A 91 -2.71 3.30 -5.84
N VAL A 92 -1.81 3.55 -6.79
CA VAL A 92 -0.58 2.78 -6.93
C VAL A 92 0.33 3.09 -5.74
N VAL A 93 0.85 2.05 -5.10
CA VAL A 93 1.77 2.17 -3.96
C VAL A 93 3.13 1.56 -4.27
N GLN A 94 4.17 2.09 -3.65
CA GLN A 94 5.52 1.56 -3.78
C GLN A 94 5.55 0.13 -3.22
N SER A 95 5.97 -0.81 -4.06
CA SER A 95 6.14 -2.22 -3.70
C SER A 95 7.36 -2.78 -4.44
N PRO A 96 8.05 -3.81 -3.92
CA PRO A 96 9.18 -4.42 -4.62
C PRO A 96 8.83 -4.90 -6.04
N GLY A 97 7.62 -5.44 -6.21
CA GLY A 97 7.11 -5.90 -7.51
C GLY A 97 6.56 -4.80 -8.42
N ARG A 98 6.45 -3.55 -7.94
CA ARG A 98 5.90 -2.39 -8.66
C ARG A 98 4.53 -2.64 -9.29
N ASN A 99 3.69 -3.40 -8.60
CA ASN A 99 2.43 -3.91 -9.11
C ASN A 99 1.34 -3.96 -8.03
N MET A 100 1.41 -3.06 -7.05
CA MET A 100 0.49 -3.02 -5.90
C MET A 100 -0.41 -1.79 -5.96
N LEU A 101 -1.69 -2.02 -5.68
CA LEU A 101 -2.71 -0.99 -5.50
C LEU A 101 -3.20 -1.03 -4.05
N ILE A 102 -3.64 0.11 -3.53
CA ILE A 102 -4.39 0.19 -2.28
C ILE A 102 -5.77 0.81 -2.53
N THR A 103 -6.80 0.22 -1.92
CA THR A 103 -8.21 0.65 -1.98
C THR A 103 -8.94 0.18 -0.71
N ALA A 104 -10.21 0.55 -0.54
CA ALA A 104 -11.03 0.07 0.57
C ALA A 104 -11.38 -1.41 0.39
N ALA A 105 -11.50 -2.14 1.49
CA ALA A 105 -11.74 -3.58 1.45
C ALA A 105 -13.13 -3.92 0.85
N HIS A 106 -14.16 -3.13 1.17
CA HIS A 106 -15.50 -3.26 0.57
C HIS A 106 -15.53 -3.02 -0.95
N CYS A 107 -14.53 -2.34 -1.51
CA CYS A 107 -14.44 -2.15 -2.96
C CYS A 107 -13.92 -3.40 -3.69
N ALA A 108 -13.16 -4.24 -3.00
CA ALA A 108 -12.39 -5.31 -3.62
C ALA A 108 -12.84 -6.71 -3.20
N PHE A 109 -13.64 -6.83 -2.14
CA PHE A 109 -14.06 -8.11 -1.56
C PHE A 109 -15.55 -8.12 -1.25
N ASP A 110 -16.26 -9.08 -1.82
CA ASP A 110 -17.65 -9.41 -1.53
C ASP A 110 -17.66 -10.37 -0.33
N ALA A 111 -17.86 -9.80 0.86
CA ALA A 111 -17.85 -10.54 2.10
C ALA A 111 -19.07 -11.45 2.28
N ASP A 112 -20.21 -11.12 1.67
CA ASP A 112 -21.40 -11.98 1.71
C ASP A 112 -21.18 -13.26 0.88
N ALA A 113 -20.49 -13.14 -0.26
CA ALA A 113 -20.07 -14.30 -1.05
C ALA A 113 -18.74 -14.92 -0.59
N GLY A 114 -18.06 -14.30 0.38
CA GLY A 114 -16.77 -14.74 0.91
C GLY A 114 -15.65 -14.80 -0.14
N LYS A 115 -15.67 -13.90 -1.15
CA LYS A 115 -14.70 -13.91 -2.26
C LYS A 115 -14.34 -12.51 -2.75
N PRO A 116 -13.19 -12.33 -3.42
CA PRO A 116 -12.89 -11.10 -4.14
C PRO A 116 -13.98 -10.74 -5.16
N VAL A 117 -14.16 -9.44 -5.41
CA VAL A 117 -14.96 -8.97 -6.55
C VAL A 117 -14.29 -9.42 -7.85
N ASP A 118 -15.08 -9.98 -8.76
CA ASP A 118 -14.58 -10.55 -10.01
C ASP A 118 -14.22 -9.47 -11.03
N ASP A 119 -13.19 -9.73 -11.84
CA ASP A 119 -12.78 -8.92 -12.98
C ASP A 119 -12.57 -7.41 -12.69
N LEU A 120 -12.04 -7.07 -11.52
CA LEU A 120 -11.67 -5.68 -11.22
C LEU A 120 -10.63 -5.12 -12.20
N VAL A 121 -10.87 -3.89 -12.64
CA VAL A 121 -9.99 -3.12 -13.54
C VAL A 121 -9.70 -1.76 -12.94
N PHE A 122 -8.44 -1.33 -13.04
CA PHE A 122 -7.97 -0.04 -12.56
C PHE A 122 -7.48 0.84 -13.71
N ALA A 123 -7.89 2.12 -13.72
CA ALA A 123 -7.46 3.12 -14.69
C ALA A 123 -6.67 4.24 -13.99
N PRO A 124 -5.32 4.17 -13.96
CA PRO A 124 -4.51 5.23 -13.37
C PRO A 124 -4.68 6.54 -14.16
N ASP A 125 -4.71 7.65 -13.44
CA ASP A 125 -4.83 8.99 -14.04
C ASP A 125 -6.15 9.19 -14.82
N TYR A 126 -7.18 8.39 -14.52
CA TYR A 126 -8.50 8.53 -15.13
C TYR A 126 -9.06 9.94 -14.89
N ARG A 127 -9.44 10.65 -15.95
CA ARG A 127 -10.07 11.98 -15.86
C ARG A 127 -11.12 12.16 -16.94
N ASN A 128 -12.38 12.30 -16.56
CA ASN A 128 -13.49 12.61 -17.48
C ASN A 128 -13.56 11.66 -18.70
N GLY A 129 -13.41 10.36 -18.49
CA GLY A 129 -13.40 9.36 -19.58
C GLY A 129 -12.06 9.21 -20.31
N ASN A 130 -11.00 9.92 -19.90
CA ASN A 130 -9.67 9.75 -20.45
C ASN A 130 -8.82 8.79 -19.60
N GLU A 131 -8.13 7.87 -20.26
CA GLU A 131 -7.35 6.78 -19.64
C GLU A 131 -5.94 6.73 -20.21
N PRO A 132 -5.10 7.74 -19.92
CA PRO A 132 -3.84 7.93 -20.63
C PRO A 132 -2.82 6.82 -20.36
N THR A 133 -3.01 6.06 -19.26
CA THR A 133 -2.13 4.95 -18.85
C THR A 133 -2.77 3.58 -19.18
N GLY A 134 -3.95 3.57 -19.80
CA GLY A 134 -4.73 2.38 -20.10
C GLY A 134 -5.30 1.67 -18.86
N LEU A 135 -5.98 0.55 -19.13
CA LEU A 135 -6.66 -0.27 -18.13
C LEU A 135 -5.79 -1.42 -17.62
N TRP A 136 -5.73 -1.59 -16.31
CA TRP A 136 -4.93 -2.62 -15.65
C TRP A 136 -5.84 -3.62 -14.93
N LYS A 137 -5.78 -4.90 -15.34
CA LYS A 137 -6.53 -5.97 -14.67
C LYS A 137 -5.93 -6.27 -13.30
N VAL A 138 -6.77 -6.33 -12.28
CA VAL A 138 -6.37 -6.77 -10.94
C VAL A 138 -6.33 -8.30 -10.92
N ASN A 139 -5.16 -8.85 -10.61
CA ASN A 139 -4.95 -10.31 -10.64
C ASN A 139 -5.12 -10.99 -9.28
N LYS A 140 -5.07 -10.23 -8.18
CA LYS A 140 -5.17 -10.75 -6.83
C LYS A 140 -5.68 -9.66 -5.88
N VAL A 141 -6.61 -10.05 -5.02
CA VAL A 141 -7.09 -9.24 -3.89
C VAL A 141 -6.61 -9.88 -2.60
N VAL A 142 -6.22 -9.04 -1.64
CA VAL A 142 -5.86 -9.44 -0.28
C VAL A 142 -6.58 -8.49 0.67
N VAL A 143 -7.31 -9.04 1.64
CA VAL A 143 -8.00 -8.30 2.70
C VAL A 143 -7.66 -8.94 4.05
N ASP A 144 -7.86 -8.19 5.15
CA ASP A 144 -7.75 -8.75 6.50
C ASP A 144 -8.90 -9.75 6.73
N ASP A 145 -8.60 -10.90 7.32
CA ASP A 145 -9.60 -11.94 7.59
C ASP A 145 -10.73 -11.46 8.52
N ARG A 146 -10.43 -10.49 9.40
CA ARG A 146 -11.43 -9.85 10.27
C ARG A 146 -12.44 -9.08 9.42
N TRP A 147 -11.97 -8.28 8.46
CA TRP A 147 -12.86 -7.59 7.51
C TRP A 147 -13.71 -8.59 6.73
N ALA A 148 -13.09 -9.64 6.20
CA ALA A 148 -13.79 -10.67 5.43
C ALA A 148 -14.89 -11.39 6.25
N THR A 149 -14.82 -11.34 7.58
CA THR A 149 -15.77 -11.98 8.49
C THR A 149 -16.82 -11.00 9.03
N SER A 150 -16.44 -9.78 9.42
CA SER A 150 -17.31 -8.86 10.14
C SER A 150 -17.81 -7.68 9.33
N GLN A 151 -17.18 -7.35 8.19
CA GLN A 151 -17.48 -6.17 7.38
C GLN A 151 -17.49 -4.87 8.20
N ASP A 152 -16.61 -4.80 9.20
CA ASP A 152 -16.53 -3.68 10.13
C ASP A 152 -15.66 -2.56 9.54
N GLU A 153 -16.29 -1.45 9.16
CA GLU A 153 -15.66 -0.30 8.46
C GLU A 153 -14.64 0.43 9.34
N ASP A 154 -14.66 0.18 10.66
CA ASP A 154 -13.77 0.81 11.63
C ASP A 154 -12.54 -0.08 11.98
N LEU A 155 -12.31 -1.20 11.26
CA LEU A 155 -11.19 -2.14 11.48
C LEU A 155 -9.80 -1.62 11.11
#